data_AF-A0A179T2X6-F1
#
_entry.id   AF-A0A179T2X6-F1
#
_cell.length_a   1.000
_cell.length_b   1.000
_cell.length_c   1.000
_cell.angle_alpha   90.00
_cell.angle_beta   90.00
_cell.angle_gamma   90.00
#
_symmetry.space_group_name_H-M   'P 1'
#
loop_
_entity.id
_entity.type
_entity.pdbx_description
1 polymer ?
#
loop_
_entity_poly.entity_id
_entity_poly.type
_entity_poly.pdbx_seq_one_letter_code
_entity_poly.pdbx_strand_id
1 'polypeptide(L)'
;MRTGDNIGILDLQTRTTFRALVQMIIQPIEYIASTRGAVQVEDAVLVKVYEYVIWTLDHSLAYTTEEQLNLNNSSMSTATARLLNTAAAYLIQSGQAKCPLDMRVFTKRTPFTYLSRSDRLRVITLLDCLDINLASLPTPYTNNPGLIRNMMDVLNQLTLFGYYSEWTAYGTTRFLPPDNRRLEYFPIGWCQSNYPGVAFGYRDLRGFLLKYPHKRSDHNG
;
A
#
# COMPACT_ATOMS: atom_id res chain seq x y z
N MET A 1 -8.07 -19.02 -8.71
CA MET A 1 -8.03 -18.38 -7.38
C MET A 1 -6.97 -19.14 -6.59
N ARG A 2 -5.76 -18.60 -6.46
CA ARG A 2 -4.66 -19.32 -5.82
C ARG A 2 -4.87 -19.29 -4.31
N THR A 3 -4.48 -20.36 -3.64
CA THR A 3 -4.63 -20.54 -2.19
C THR A 3 -3.77 -19.60 -1.34
N GLY A 4 -2.94 -18.73 -1.97
CA GLY A 4 -2.07 -17.76 -1.31
C GLY A 4 -2.42 -16.27 -1.52
N ASP A 5 -3.45 -15.94 -2.32
CA ASP A 5 -3.68 -14.58 -2.85
C ASP A 5 -4.02 -13.51 -1.78
N ASN A 6 -4.17 -13.86 -0.49
CA ASN A 6 -4.50 -12.88 0.56
C ASN A 6 -3.73 -13.08 1.88
N ILE A 7 -2.60 -13.79 1.88
CA ILE A 7 -1.86 -14.13 3.11
C ILE A 7 -1.51 -12.86 3.91
N GLY A 8 -1.00 -11.81 3.27
CA GLY A 8 -0.61 -10.58 3.96
C GLY A 8 -1.80 -9.78 4.51
N ILE A 9 -2.93 -9.75 3.79
CA ILE A 9 -4.16 -9.08 4.24
C ILE A 9 -4.81 -9.83 5.41
N LEU A 10 -4.70 -11.15 5.45
CA LEU A 10 -5.27 -11.93 6.54
C LEU A 10 -4.33 -11.98 7.76
N ASP A 11 -3.03 -11.75 7.57
CA ASP A 11 -2.08 -11.69 8.68
C ASP A 11 -2.17 -10.38 9.48
N LEU A 12 -2.57 -10.52 10.74
CA LEU A 12 -2.76 -9.39 11.65
C LEU A 12 -1.43 -8.68 12.00
N GLN A 13 -0.29 -9.39 12.03
CA GLN A 13 1.00 -8.74 12.29
C GLN A 13 1.42 -7.84 11.13
N THR A 14 1.29 -8.36 9.92
CA THR A 14 1.54 -7.64 8.66
C THR A 14 0.67 -6.39 8.61
N ARG A 15 -0.65 -6.53 8.76
CA ARG A 15 -1.57 -5.38 8.78
C ARG A 15 -1.21 -4.33 9.81
N THR A 16 -0.87 -4.74 11.02
CA THR A 16 -0.55 -3.79 12.09
C THR A 16 0.77 -3.05 11.80
N THR A 17 1.76 -3.76 11.27
CA THR A 17 3.04 -3.17 10.85
C THR A 17 2.83 -2.16 9.73
N PHE A 18 2.06 -2.50 8.69
CA PHE A 18 1.77 -1.58 7.60
C PHE A 18 0.88 -0.40 8.02
N ARG A 19 -0.04 -0.56 8.98
CA ARG A 19 -0.76 0.57 9.58
C ARG A 19 0.19 1.58 10.22
N ALA A 20 1.16 1.10 11.01
CA ALA A 20 2.18 1.96 11.61
C ALA A 20 3.07 2.64 10.55
N LEU A 21 3.37 1.94 9.45
CA LEU A 21 4.15 2.45 8.33
C LEU A 21 3.41 3.59 7.60
N VAL A 22 2.17 3.38 7.17
CA VAL A 22 1.43 4.40 6.40
C VAL A 22 1.13 5.63 7.25
N GLN A 23 0.86 5.45 8.55
CA GLN A 23 0.68 6.55 9.51
C GLN A 23 1.97 7.35 9.73
N MET A 24 3.14 6.71 9.60
CA MET A 24 4.42 7.39 9.71
C MET A 24 4.67 8.28 8.48
N ILE A 25 4.39 7.78 7.28
CA ILE A 25 4.59 8.49 6.00
C ILE A 25 3.57 9.62 5.85
N ILE A 26 2.29 9.32 6.02
CA ILE A 26 1.19 10.27 5.86
C ILE A 26 0.66 10.61 7.25
N GLN A 27 0.88 11.85 7.63
CA GLN A 27 0.53 12.33 8.95
C GLN A 27 -0.99 12.56 9.05
N PRO A 28 -1.64 12.11 10.13
CA PRO A 28 -2.95 12.64 10.49
C PRO A 28 -2.74 14.10 10.91
N ILE A 29 -3.22 15.03 10.10
CA ILE A 29 -2.97 16.46 10.33
C ILE A 29 -4.10 17.06 11.17
N GLU A 30 -4.07 16.77 12.47
CA GLU A 30 -4.98 17.41 13.45
C GLU A 30 -4.84 18.95 13.42
N TYR A 31 -3.69 19.49 13.01
CA TYR A 31 -3.41 20.92 12.94
C TYR A 31 -4.01 21.64 11.71
N ILE A 32 -4.34 20.95 10.61
CA ILE A 32 -4.85 21.58 9.37
C ILE A 32 -6.38 21.61 9.32
N ALA A 33 -7.06 20.69 10.02
CA ALA A 33 -8.52 20.65 10.08
C ALA A 33 -9.13 21.97 10.60
N SER A 34 -8.42 22.68 11.49
CA SER A 34 -8.85 23.99 12.03
C SER A 34 -8.74 25.14 11.04
N THR A 35 -7.99 25.01 9.94
CA THR A 35 -7.71 26.10 8.99
C THR A 35 -8.21 25.87 7.56
N ARG A 36 -8.44 24.62 7.12
CA ARG A 36 -8.81 24.31 5.71
C ARG A 36 -10.07 23.48 5.50
N GLY A 37 -10.84 23.22 6.55
CA GLY A 37 -12.09 22.45 6.48
C GLY A 37 -11.87 20.93 6.45
N ALA A 38 -12.90 20.17 6.89
CA ALA A 38 -12.82 18.74 7.19
C ALA A 38 -12.47 17.83 5.99
N VAL A 39 -12.57 18.32 4.75
CA VAL A 39 -12.45 17.50 3.53
C VAL A 39 -10.99 17.21 3.16
N GLN A 40 -10.02 17.98 3.66
CA GLN A 40 -8.65 17.92 3.13
C GLN A 40 -7.69 16.92 3.78
N VAL A 41 -8.02 16.27 4.90
CA VAL A 41 -7.04 15.41 5.59
C VAL A 41 -7.71 14.22 6.28
N GLU A 42 -7.96 13.14 5.54
CA GLU A 42 -8.25 11.85 6.17
C GLU A 42 -6.95 11.10 6.48
N ASP A 43 -6.85 10.49 7.66
CA ASP A 43 -5.72 9.66 8.08
C ASP A 43 -5.54 8.47 7.10
N ALA A 44 -4.30 8.21 6.66
CA ALA A 44 -3.97 7.07 5.79
C ALA A 44 -4.43 5.71 6.34
N VAL A 45 -4.56 5.58 7.66
CA VAL A 45 -5.13 4.41 8.31
C VAL A 45 -6.65 4.33 8.11
N LEU A 46 -7.37 5.46 8.22
CA LEU A 46 -8.83 5.53 8.01
C LEU A 46 -9.19 5.20 6.56
N VAL A 47 -8.44 5.75 5.61
CA VAL A 47 -8.59 5.45 4.18
C VAL A 47 -7.96 4.11 3.77
N LYS A 48 -7.50 3.29 4.72
CA LYS A 48 -7.01 1.92 4.48
C LYS A 48 -5.90 1.82 3.43
N VAL A 49 -5.01 2.81 3.34
CA VAL A 49 -3.85 2.78 2.43
C VAL A 49 -2.96 1.58 2.70
N TYR A 50 -2.86 1.14 3.95
CA TYR A 50 -2.11 -0.07 4.30
C TYR A 50 -2.62 -1.32 3.55
N GLU A 51 -3.92 -1.39 3.22
CA GLU A 51 -4.48 -2.50 2.42
C GLU A 51 -4.07 -2.41 0.96
N TYR A 52 -3.94 -1.19 0.41
CA TYR A 52 -3.41 -0.97 -0.94
C TYR A 52 -1.96 -1.45 -1.05
N VAL A 53 -1.11 -1.05 -0.09
CA VAL A 53 0.31 -1.41 -0.10
C VAL A 53 0.47 -2.93 0.02
N ILE A 54 -0.22 -3.56 0.98
CA ILE A 54 -0.19 -5.02 1.14
C ILE A 54 -0.68 -5.72 -0.13
N TRP A 55 -1.85 -5.34 -0.66
CA TRP A 55 -2.41 -5.95 -1.85
C TRP A 55 -1.46 -5.84 -3.04
N THR A 56 -0.90 -4.66 -3.25
CA THR A 56 0.03 -4.40 -4.36
C THR A 56 1.29 -5.25 -4.23
N LEU A 57 1.91 -5.29 -3.04
CA LEU A 57 3.09 -6.13 -2.82
C LEU A 57 2.83 -7.62 -3.07
N ASP A 58 1.65 -8.10 -2.67
CA ASP A 58 1.28 -9.51 -2.79
C ASP A 58 0.84 -9.91 -4.21
N HIS A 59 0.53 -8.96 -5.09
CA HIS A 59 0.01 -9.23 -6.44
C HIS A 59 0.83 -8.64 -7.59
N SER A 60 1.92 -7.91 -7.31
CA SER A 60 2.74 -7.27 -8.36
C SER A 60 3.91 -8.14 -8.84
N LEU A 61 4.20 -9.25 -8.17
CA LEU A 61 5.28 -10.14 -8.55
C LEU A 61 4.78 -11.24 -9.49
N ALA A 62 5.56 -11.52 -10.53
CA ALA A 62 5.34 -12.71 -11.33
C ALA A 62 5.73 -13.95 -10.51
N TYR A 63 5.04 -15.07 -10.76
CA TYR A 63 5.28 -16.33 -10.06
C TYR A 63 6.75 -16.79 -10.10
N THR A 64 7.42 -16.63 -11.25
CA THR A 64 8.85 -16.96 -11.40
C THR A 64 9.74 -16.13 -10.48
N THR A 65 9.37 -14.87 -10.23
CA THR A 65 10.07 -13.99 -9.29
C THR A 65 9.81 -14.41 -7.84
N GLU A 66 8.59 -14.83 -7.51
CA GLU A 66 8.25 -15.33 -6.17
C GLU A 66 9.07 -16.57 -5.80
N GLU A 67 9.23 -17.52 -6.74
CA GLU A 67 10.07 -18.70 -6.55
C GLU A 67 11.55 -18.32 -6.36
N GLN A 68 12.08 -17.42 -7.18
CA GLN A 68 13.47 -16.94 -7.05
C GLN A 68 13.74 -16.25 -5.69
N LEU A 69 12.72 -15.58 -5.14
CA LEU A 69 12.77 -14.94 -3.84
C LEU A 69 12.45 -15.89 -2.68
N ASN A 70 12.20 -17.19 -2.95
CA ASN A 70 11.81 -18.19 -1.96
C ASN A 70 10.57 -17.78 -1.14
N LEU A 71 9.58 -17.16 -1.79
CA LEU A 71 8.33 -16.72 -1.18
C LEU A 71 7.26 -17.83 -1.12
N ASN A 72 7.61 -19.09 -1.39
CA ASN A 72 6.66 -20.20 -1.57
C ASN A 72 5.61 -20.38 -0.44
N ASN A 73 5.92 -19.96 0.79
CA ASN A 73 5.04 -20.03 1.96
C ASN A 73 4.80 -18.67 2.63
N SER A 74 5.11 -17.57 1.96
CA SER A 74 4.95 -16.22 2.48
C SER A 74 4.49 -15.28 1.39
N SER A 75 4.18 -14.04 1.75
CA SER A 75 3.90 -13.00 0.78
C SER A 75 4.94 -11.90 0.88
N MET A 76 5.11 -11.11 -0.18
CA MET A 76 6.09 -10.03 -0.17
C MET A 76 5.77 -9.02 0.94
N SER A 77 4.49 -8.73 1.19
CA SER A 77 4.10 -7.89 2.33
C SER A 77 4.48 -8.53 3.67
N THR A 78 4.24 -9.82 3.88
CA THR A 78 4.59 -10.51 5.13
C THR A 78 6.10 -10.50 5.39
N ALA A 79 6.91 -10.78 4.36
CA ALA A 79 8.36 -10.71 4.44
C ALA A 79 8.85 -9.28 4.75
N THR A 80 8.22 -8.27 4.13
CA THR A 80 8.54 -6.86 4.36
C THR A 80 8.14 -6.40 5.77
N ALA A 81 6.99 -6.83 6.28
CA ALA A 81 6.61 -6.57 7.66
C ALA A 81 7.61 -7.19 8.65
N ARG A 82 8.12 -8.39 8.36
CA ARG A 82 9.19 -9.01 9.14
C ARG A 82 10.48 -8.20 9.08
N LEU A 83 10.89 -7.72 7.90
CA LEU A 83 12.05 -6.85 7.73
C LEU A 83 11.97 -5.61 8.65
N LEU A 84 10.85 -4.89 8.58
CA LEU A 84 10.60 -3.70 9.40
C LEU A 84 10.64 -4.02 10.90
N ASN A 85 10.05 -5.14 11.30
CA ASN A 85 10.03 -5.57 12.70
C ASN A 85 11.41 -6.02 13.20
N THR A 86 12.21 -6.70 12.38
CA THR A 86 13.58 -7.08 12.71
C THR A 86 14.47 -5.84 12.90
N ALA A 87 14.39 -4.88 11.98
CA ALA A 87 15.14 -3.64 12.07
C ALA A 87 14.71 -2.77 13.26
N ALA A 88 13.40 -2.72 13.56
CA ALA A 88 12.91 -2.06 14.77
C ALA A 88 13.38 -2.74 16.05
N ALA A 89 13.39 -4.08 16.10
CA ALA A 89 13.91 -4.81 17.24
C ALA A 89 15.40 -4.51 17.46
N TYR A 90 16.19 -4.43 16.39
CA TYR A 90 17.59 -4.02 16.45
C TYR A 90 17.75 -2.59 17.00
N LEU A 91 16.97 -1.61 16.53
CA LEU A 91 17.02 -0.24 17.04
C LEU A 91 16.68 -0.15 18.53
N ILE A 92 15.71 -0.95 19.00
CA ILE A 92 15.32 -1.03 20.41
C ILE A 92 16.42 -1.68 21.25
N GLN A 93 16.94 -2.84 20.82
CA GLN A 93 17.94 -3.61 21.56
C GLN A 93 19.29 -2.90 21.64
N SER A 94 19.65 -2.13 20.60
CA SER A 94 20.87 -1.30 20.60
C SER A 94 20.76 -0.06 21.49
N GLY A 95 19.61 0.18 22.14
CA GLY A 95 19.38 1.35 22.98
C GLY A 95 19.35 2.67 22.20
N GLN A 96 19.24 2.60 20.87
CA GLN A 96 19.29 3.77 20.02
C GLN A 96 17.94 4.47 19.88
N ALA A 97 16.83 3.86 20.30
CA ALA A 97 15.50 4.47 20.30
C ALA A 97 15.50 5.76 21.15
N LYS A 98 15.07 6.88 20.56
CA LYS A 98 15.15 8.20 21.21
C LYS A 98 13.90 8.51 22.03
N CYS A 99 12.76 7.98 21.64
CA CYS A 99 11.51 8.21 22.34
C CYS A 99 11.10 6.98 23.16
N PRO A 100 10.32 7.18 24.24
CA PRO A 100 9.70 6.07 24.96
C PRO A 100 8.87 5.20 24.02
N LEU A 101 8.89 3.89 24.28
CA LEU A 101 8.07 2.94 23.53
C LEU A 101 6.59 3.19 23.82
N ASP A 102 5.80 3.32 22.76
CA ASP A 102 4.35 3.45 22.88
C ASP A 102 3.69 2.08 22.72
N MET A 103 3.25 1.52 23.85
CA MET A 103 2.59 0.22 23.90
C MET A 103 1.07 0.29 23.75
N ARG A 104 0.49 1.48 23.54
CA ARG A 104 -0.97 1.72 23.62
C ARG A 104 -1.65 1.85 22.26
N VAL A 105 -0.92 2.21 21.20
CA VAL A 105 -1.52 2.59 19.91
C VAL A 105 -2.08 1.39 19.13
N PHE A 106 -1.47 0.21 19.24
CA PHE A 106 -1.82 -0.96 18.41
C PHE A 106 -2.20 -2.20 19.24
N THR A 107 -3.29 -2.86 18.84
CA THR A 107 -3.88 -4.00 19.57
C THR A 107 -3.00 -5.26 19.50
N LYS A 108 -2.43 -5.58 18.33
CA LYS A 108 -1.43 -6.64 18.18
C LYS A 108 -0.06 -5.98 18.06
N ARG A 109 0.84 -6.37 18.94
CA ARG A 109 2.08 -5.64 19.17
C ARG A 109 3.25 -6.27 18.41
N THR A 110 3.92 -5.47 17.59
CA THR A 110 5.17 -5.84 16.91
C THR A 110 6.24 -4.77 17.19
N PRO A 111 7.54 -5.08 17.11
CA PRO A 111 8.60 -4.13 17.43
C PRO A 111 8.48 -2.78 16.71
N PHE A 112 8.11 -2.78 15.42
CA PHE A 112 7.94 -1.55 14.64
C PHE A 112 6.78 -0.69 15.14
N THR A 113 5.73 -1.31 15.68
CA THR A 113 4.54 -0.60 16.18
C THR A 113 4.78 0.09 17.53
N TYR A 114 5.77 -0.36 18.30
CA TYR A 114 6.16 0.26 19.58
C TYR A 114 6.91 1.58 19.43
N LEU A 115 7.52 1.80 18.28
CA LEU A 115 8.36 2.95 18.06
C LEU A 115 7.50 4.20 17.86
N SER A 116 8.00 5.32 18.39
CA SER A 116 7.51 6.63 18.03
C SER A 116 7.62 6.83 16.51
N ARG A 117 6.85 7.77 15.96
CA ARG A 117 6.95 8.09 14.54
C ARG A 117 8.38 8.44 14.10
N SER A 118 9.10 9.22 14.89
CA SER A 118 10.48 9.60 14.57
C SER A 118 11.42 8.39 14.59
N ASP A 119 11.23 7.45 15.51
CA ASP A 119 12.06 6.25 15.56
C ASP A 119 11.68 5.24 14.46
N ARG A 120 10.42 5.18 14.02
CA ARG A 120 10.02 4.44 12.81
C ARG A 120 10.73 4.98 11.56
N LEU A 121 10.84 6.30 11.40
CA LEU A 121 11.60 6.89 10.29
C LEU A 121 13.07 6.50 10.37
N ARG A 122 13.65 6.45 11.59
CA ARG A 122 15.03 5.99 11.78
C ARG A 122 15.23 4.53 11.43
N VAL A 123 14.22 3.67 11.64
CA VAL A 123 14.26 2.28 11.15
C VAL A 123 14.35 2.24 9.62
N ILE A 124 13.58 3.08 8.92
CA ILE A 124 13.67 3.19 7.46
C ILE A 124 15.07 3.68 7.04
N THR A 125 15.59 4.73 7.67
CA THR A 125 16.95 5.23 7.40
C THR A 125 18.01 4.15 7.64
N LEU A 126 17.90 3.40 8.73
CA LEU A 126 18.82 2.31 9.05
C LEU A 126 18.81 1.21 7.98
N LEU A 127 17.64 0.86 7.46
CA LEU A 127 17.50 -0.09 6.35
C LEU A 127 18.04 0.47 5.03
N ASP A 128 17.76 1.73 4.72
CA ASP A 128 18.18 2.39 3.47
C ASP A 128 19.70 2.60 3.40
N CYS A 129 20.30 3.05 4.50
CA CYS A 129 21.75 3.18 4.67
C CYS A 129 22.46 1.82 4.79
N LEU A 130 21.71 0.72 4.99
CA LEU A 130 22.24 -0.63 5.26
C LEU A 130 23.05 -0.71 6.57
N ASP A 131 22.70 0.11 7.56
CA ASP A 131 23.34 0.15 8.88
C ASP A 131 22.83 -0.97 9.80
N ILE A 132 22.75 -2.19 9.26
CA ILE A 132 22.33 -3.40 9.96
C ILE A 132 23.02 -4.62 9.36
N ASN A 133 23.24 -5.65 10.19
CA ASN A 133 23.79 -6.91 9.70
C ASN A 133 22.82 -7.59 8.72
N LEU A 134 23.14 -7.55 7.43
CA LEU A 134 22.30 -8.09 6.36
C LEU A 134 22.07 -9.59 6.46
N ALA A 135 23.00 -10.33 7.08
CA ALA A 135 22.86 -11.78 7.28
C ALA A 135 21.78 -12.12 8.32
N SER A 136 21.41 -11.17 9.17
CA SER A 136 20.37 -11.33 10.20
C SER A 136 18.95 -11.02 9.71
N LEU A 137 18.84 -10.48 8.49
CA LEU A 137 17.56 -10.08 7.92
C LEU A 137 16.79 -11.29 7.38
N PRO A 138 15.44 -11.24 7.39
CA PRO A 138 14.63 -12.35 6.90
C PRO A 138 14.71 -12.49 5.38
N THR A 139 14.54 -13.71 4.87
CA THR A 139 14.28 -13.96 3.44
C THR A 139 13.09 -13.12 2.96
N PRO A 140 13.14 -12.50 1.77
CA PRO A 140 14.20 -12.53 0.75
C PRO A 140 15.31 -11.47 0.91
N TYR A 141 15.33 -10.73 2.00
CA TYR A 141 16.23 -9.59 2.22
C TYR A 141 17.61 -9.98 2.73
N THR A 142 17.78 -11.22 3.19
CA THR A 142 19.07 -11.74 3.69
C THR A 142 20.17 -11.49 2.66
N ASN A 143 21.19 -10.73 3.05
CA ASN A 143 22.33 -10.35 2.19
C ASN A 143 21.94 -9.75 0.82
N ASN A 144 20.77 -9.11 0.73
CA ASN A 144 20.28 -8.50 -0.51
C ASN A 144 20.10 -6.97 -0.37
N PRO A 145 21.19 -6.20 -0.40
CA PRO A 145 21.14 -4.75 -0.19
C PRO A 145 20.32 -4.01 -1.25
N GLY A 146 20.35 -4.49 -2.50
CA GLY A 146 19.59 -3.89 -3.59
C GLY A 146 18.08 -4.01 -3.37
N LEU A 147 17.61 -5.19 -2.94
CA LEU A 147 16.20 -5.40 -2.64
C LEU A 147 15.71 -4.60 -1.44
N ILE A 148 16.54 -4.45 -0.40
CA ILE A 148 16.20 -3.66 0.79
C ILE A 148 15.96 -2.19 0.42
N ARG A 149 16.92 -1.57 -0.28
CA ARG A 149 16.80 -0.17 -0.71
C ARG A 149 15.62 0.05 -1.65
N ASN A 150 15.48 -0.82 -2.64
CA ASN A 150 14.33 -0.77 -3.54
C ASN A 150 13.01 -0.89 -2.77
N MET A 151 12.94 -1.75 -1.75
CA MET A 151 11.73 -1.86 -0.94
C MET A 151 11.47 -0.58 -0.12
N MET A 152 12.49 0.08 0.43
CA MET A 152 12.28 1.35 1.15
C MET A 152 11.67 2.42 0.24
N ASP A 153 12.15 2.52 -1.01
CA ASP A 153 11.57 3.40 -2.02
C ASP A 153 10.13 3.00 -2.39
N VAL A 154 9.91 1.72 -2.67
CA VAL A 154 8.59 1.16 -3.04
C VAL A 154 7.57 1.41 -1.95
N LEU A 155 7.93 1.22 -0.67
CA LEU A 155 7.03 1.48 0.46
C LEU A 155 6.57 2.94 0.52
N ASN A 156 7.48 3.89 0.28
CA ASN A 156 7.14 5.30 0.22
C ASN A 156 6.21 5.60 -0.97
N GLN A 157 6.60 5.14 -2.16
CA GLN A 157 5.84 5.36 -3.39
C GLN A 157 4.43 4.76 -3.33
N LEU A 158 4.31 3.48 -2.93
CA LEU A 158 3.02 2.80 -2.85
C LEU A 158 2.11 3.43 -1.80
N THR A 159 2.65 3.95 -0.70
CA THR A 159 1.85 4.68 0.28
C THR A 159 1.25 5.93 -0.34
N LEU A 160 2.05 6.72 -1.08
CA LEU A 160 1.56 7.92 -1.75
C LEU A 160 0.57 7.58 -2.87
N PHE A 161 0.85 6.58 -3.70
CA PHE A 161 -0.06 6.12 -4.74
C PHE A 161 -1.39 5.62 -4.16
N GLY A 162 -1.34 4.84 -3.10
CA GLY A 162 -2.55 4.36 -2.43
C GLY A 162 -3.39 5.50 -1.86
N TYR A 163 -2.75 6.51 -1.26
CA TYR A 163 -3.45 7.64 -0.65
C TYR A 163 -4.11 8.58 -1.68
N TYR A 164 -3.43 8.85 -2.79
CA TYR A 164 -3.93 9.76 -3.81
C TYR A 164 -4.71 9.08 -4.94
N SER A 165 -4.94 7.77 -4.85
CA SER A 165 -5.73 7.00 -5.83
C SER A 165 -7.20 6.86 -5.42
N GLU A 166 -7.99 6.29 -6.32
CA GLU A 166 -9.36 5.88 -6.10
C GLU A 166 -9.48 4.59 -5.27
N TRP A 167 -8.39 4.09 -4.68
CA TRP A 167 -8.35 2.80 -3.96
C TRP A 167 -9.47 2.66 -2.93
N THR A 168 -9.72 3.71 -2.16
CA THR A 168 -10.78 3.71 -1.16
C THR A 168 -12.14 3.54 -1.81
N ALA A 169 -12.42 4.37 -2.82
CA ALA A 169 -13.68 4.49 -3.55
C ALA A 169 -14.14 3.19 -4.22
N TYR A 170 -13.23 2.28 -4.52
CA TYR A 170 -13.61 0.93 -4.99
C TYR A 170 -14.38 0.11 -3.94
N GLY A 171 -14.34 0.51 -2.67
CA GLY A 171 -15.19 -0.05 -1.61
C GLY A 171 -15.03 -1.56 -1.47
N THR A 172 -16.10 -2.32 -1.66
CA THR A 172 -16.08 -3.78 -1.56
C THR A 172 -15.35 -4.44 -2.74
N THR A 173 -15.28 -3.79 -3.90
CA THR A 173 -14.60 -4.31 -5.09
C THR A 173 -13.09 -4.10 -5.12
N ARG A 174 -12.48 -3.36 -4.17
CA ARG A 174 -11.07 -2.95 -4.23
C ARG A 174 -10.06 -4.09 -4.40
N PHE A 175 -10.37 -5.27 -3.87
CA PHE A 175 -9.51 -6.46 -3.96
C PHE A 175 -9.78 -7.34 -5.19
N LEU A 176 -10.77 -6.99 -6.02
CA LEU A 176 -11.03 -7.69 -7.28
C LEU A 176 -9.96 -7.32 -8.32
N PRO A 177 -9.79 -8.14 -9.37
CA PRO A 177 -8.96 -7.79 -10.53
C PRO A 177 -9.40 -6.46 -11.15
N PRO A 178 -8.49 -5.71 -11.82
CA PRO A 178 -8.78 -4.39 -12.38
C PRO A 178 -10.09 -4.30 -13.18
N ASP A 179 -10.37 -5.28 -14.04
CA ASP A 179 -11.57 -5.32 -14.89
C ASP A 179 -12.89 -5.43 -14.12
N ASN A 180 -12.83 -5.87 -12.86
CA ASN A 180 -13.98 -6.08 -11.99
C ASN A 180 -14.10 -5.01 -10.89
N ARG A 181 -13.18 -4.05 -10.82
CA ARG A 181 -13.25 -2.94 -9.86
C ARG A 181 -14.27 -1.91 -10.33
N ARG A 182 -15.08 -1.40 -9.40
CA ARG A 182 -16.08 -0.37 -9.67
C ARG A 182 -16.04 0.68 -8.57
N LEU A 183 -16.10 1.95 -8.95
CA LEU A 183 -16.26 3.03 -7.98
C LEU A 183 -17.64 2.88 -7.34
N GLU A 184 -17.66 2.63 -6.04
CA GLU A 184 -18.89 2.49 -5.24
C GLU A 184 -19.29 3.82 -4.59
N TYR A 185 -18.33 4.74 -4.44
CA TYR A 185 -18.56 6.09 -3.93
C TYR A 185 -17.57 7.08 -4.55
N PHE A 186 -17.76 8.36 -4.27
CA PHE A 186 -16.93 9.42 -4.84
C PHE A 186 -15.55 9.45 -4.15
N PRO A 187 -14.42 9.36 -4.89
CA PRO A 187 -13.09 9.39 -4.29
C PRO A 187 -12.82 10.68 -3.52
N ILE A 188 -12.19 10.55 -2.36
CA ILE A 188 -11.84 11.69 -1.49
C ILE A 188 -10.92 12.66 -2.24
N GLY A 189 -9.93 12.16 -2.97
CA GLY A 189 -9.04 13.01 -3.78
C GLY A 189 -9.78 13.81 -4.86
N TRP A 190 -10.88 13.27 -5.40
CA TRP A 190 -11.72 13.99 -6.36
C TRP A 190 -12.50 15.11 -5.66
N CYS A 191 -13.08 14.84 -4.48
CA CYS A 191 -13.70 15.89 -3.65
C CYS A 191 -12.71 17.01 -3.32
N GLN A 192 -11.50 16.65 -2.90
CA GLN A 192 -10.46 17.61 -2.48
C GLN A 192 -10.00 18.53 -3.61
N SER A 193 -10.01 18.03 -4.85
CA SER A 193 -9.61 18.77 -6.04
C SER A 193 -10.77 19.46 -6.76
N ASN A 194 -12.01 19.31 -6.26
CA ASN A 194 -13.24 19.68 -6.99
C ASN A 194 -13.28 19.06 -8.41
N TYR A 195 -12.69 17.87 -8.57
CA TYR A 195 -12.74 17.14 -9.84
C TYR A 195 -14.15 16.58 -10.04
N PRO A 196 -14.84 16.89 -11.15
CA PRO A 196 -16.24 16.50 -11.35
C PRO A 196 -16.43 15.01 -11.68
N GLY A 197 -15.35 14.24 -11.74
CA GLY A 197 -15.34 12.85 -12.16
C GLY A 197 -15.02 12.68 -13.65
N VAL A 198 -14.94 11.41 -14.07
CA VAL A 198 -14.58 11.06 -15.45
C VAL A 198 -15.67 11.55 -16.40
N ALA A 199 -15.31 12.46 -17.31
CA ALA A 199 -16.21 12.89 -18.37
C ALA A 199 -16.48 11.74 -19.35
N PHE A 200 -17.72 11.62 -19.84
CA PHE A 200 -18.00 10.74 -20.97
C PHE A 200 -17.17 11.19 -22.18
N GLY A 201 -16.26 10.35 -22.65
CA GLY A 201 -15.46 10.68 -23.82
C GLY A 201 -16.36 11.03 -25.02
N TYR A 202 -16.14 12.20 -25.62
CA TYR A 202 -16.83 12.62 -26.84
C TYR A 202 -16.71 11.52 -27.90
N ARG A 203 -17.84 11.14 -28.52
CA ARG A 203 -17.85 10.11 -29.57
C ARG A 203 -16.88 10.46 -30.70
N ASP A 204 -16.70 11.75 -30.97
CA ASP A 204 -15.91 12.28 -32.07
C ASP A 204 -14.38 12.15 -31.87
N LEU A 205 -13.92 11.88 -30.64
CA LEU A 205 -12.49 11.67 -30.33
C LEU A 205 -12.12 10.18 -30.20
N ARG A 206 -13.08 9.26 -30.37
CA ARG A 206 -12.81 7.82 -30.46
C ARG A 206 -12.47 7.50 -31.92
N GLY A 207 -11.20 7.66 -32.29
CA GLY A 207 -10.65 7.52 -33.65
C GLY A 207 -10.82 6.15 -34.35
N PHE A 208 -11.84 5.36 -34.02
CA PHE A 208 -12.24 4.17 -34.76
C PHE A 208 -13.71 4.30 -35.14
N LEU A 209 -13.96 4.52 -36.44
CA LEU A 209 -15.27 4.34 -37.05
C LEU A 209 -15.69 2.88 -36.91
N LEU A 210 -16.48 2.56 -35.89
CA LEU A 210 -17.22 1.29 -35.81
C LEU A 210 -18.24 1.28 -36.96
N LYS A 211 -17.88 0.63 -38.08
CA LYS A 211 -18.83 0.30 -39.14
C LYS A 211 -19.73 -0.82 -38.64
N TYR A 212 -20.89 -0.47 -38.09
CA TYR A 212 -21.97 -1.43 -37.95
C TYR A 212 -22.49 -1.77 -39.34
N PRO A 213 -22.56 -3.06 -39.76
CA PRO A 213 -23.34 -3.40 -40.92
C PRO A 213 -24.80 -3.13 -40.56
N HIS A 214 -25.40 -2.10 -41.18
CA HIS A 214 -26.85 -2.02 -41.26
C HIS A 214 -27.32 -3.26 -42.00
N LYS A 215 -27.90 -4.20 -41.26
CA LYS A 215 -28.75 -5.23 -41.85
C LYS A 215 -29.96 -4.48 -42.41
N ARG A 216 -29.89 -4.09 -43.68
CA ARG A 216 -31.08 -3.72 -44.45
C ARG A 216 -31.92 -4.98 -44.50
N SER A 217 -32.98 -5.01 -43.72
CA SER A 217 -34.10 -5.92 -43.94
C SER A 217 -34.74 -5.53 -45.26
N ASP A 218 -34.29 -6.14 -46.35
CA ASP A 218 -35.00 -6.12 -47.61
C ASP A 218 -36.25 -7.01 -47.45
N HIS A 219 -37.35 -6.37 -47.06
CA HIS A 219 -38.68 -6.83 -47.43
C HIS A 219 -38.96 -6.32 -48.83
N ASN A 220 -39.14 -7.25 -49.77
CA ASN A 220 -39.88 -7.16 -51.04
C ASN A 220 -39.74 -8.56 -51.68
N GLY A 221 -40.76 -9.26 -52.16
CA GLY A 221 -42.20 -9.12 -52.27
C GLY A 221 -42.68 -10.41 -52.91
#